data_AF-A0A936YDX0-F1
#
_entry.id   AF-A0A936YDX0-F1
#
_cell.length_a   1.000
_cell.length_b   1.000
_cell.length_c   1.000
_cell.angle_alpha   90.00
_cell.angle_beta   90.00
_cell.angle_gamma   90.00
#
_symmetry.space_group_name_H-M   'P 1'
#
loop_
_entity.id
_entity.type
_entity.pdbx_description
1 polymer ?
#
loop_
_entity_poly.entity_id
_entity_poly.type
_entity_poly.pdbx_seq_one_letter_code
_entity_poly.pdbx_strand_id
1 'polypeptide(L)'
;MKEPLVQLDGNIISIKVPLSMKHHHGRKLIMLPKNIRITAPQGKPDEAMVKALARAWMWQKYLDNGKYSSLEDLAEKSKINASYVSRILRLNLLSPNIKSAILNGMQPRTFNLQGMMAPFPEFWEEQFKHFGFTD
;
A
#
# COMPACT_ATOMS: atom_id res chain seq x y z
N MET A 1 -0.31 19.15 16.08
CA MET A 1 -1.39 19.79 15.31
C MET A 1 -1.48 21.22 15.81
N LYS A 2 -1.61 22.24 14.96
CA LYS A 2 -1.90 23.58 15.48
C LYS A 2 -3.32 23.57 16.05
N GLU A 3 -3.51 24.19 17.21
CA GLU A 3 -4.83 24.35 17.82
C GLU A 3 -5.78 25.02 16.82
N PRO A 4 -7.07 24.62 16.79
CA PRO A 4 -8.04 25.25 15.92
C PRO A 4 -8.14 26.74 16.28
N LEU A 5 -7.95 27.61 15.29
CA LEU A 5 -8.16 29.05 15.49
C LEU A 5 -9.68 29.28 15.51
N VAL A 6 -10.19 29.63 16.68
CA VAL A 6 -11.58 30.04 16.86
C VAL A 6 -11.61 31.56 16.87
N GLN A 7 -12.30 32.15 15.89
CA GLN A 7 -12.60 33.58 15.86
C GLN A 7 -14.10 33.78 16.04
N LEU A 8 -14.43 34.71 16.93
CA LEU A 8 -15.78 35.19 17.16
C LEU A 8 -15.91 36.56 16.49
N ASP A 9 -16.82 36.66 15.52
CA ASP A 9 -17.18 37.94 14.89
C ASP A 9 -18.69 38.16 15.08
N GLY A 10 -19.04 38.96 16.09
CA GLY A 10 -20.42 39.14 16.53
C GLY A 10 -21.09 37.82 16.91
N ASN A 11 -22.09 37.42 16.12
CA ASN A 11 -22.89 36.20 16.35
C ASN A 11 -22.41 34.98 15.52
N ILE A 12 -21.26 35.08 14.84
CA ILE A 12 -20.71 34.02 13.99
C ILE A 12 -19.43 33.45 14.62
N ILE A 13 -19.43 32.13 14.85
CA ILE A 13 -18.25 31.38 15.29
C ILE A 13 -17.55 30.81 14.06
N SER A 14 -16.35 31.30 13.75
CA SER A 14 -15.50 30.77 12.68
C SER A 14 -14.41 29.87 13.26
N ILE A 15 -14.44 28.57 12.91
CA ILE A 15 -13.47 27.58 13.37
C ILE A 15 -12.59 27.16 12.18
N LYS A 16 -11.29 27.49 12.23
CA LYS A 16 -10.33 27.07 11.20
C LYS A 16 -9.62 25.79 11.64
N VAL A 17 -10.04 24.65 11.09
CA VAL A 17 -9.43 23.34 11.37
C VAL A 17 -8.39 23.00 10.30
N PRO A 18 -7.12 22.75 10.66
CA PRO A 18 -6.11 22.31 9.70
C PRO A 18 -6.38 20.85 9.26
N LEU A 19 -6.82 20.68 8.02
CA LEU A 19 -7.11 19.37 7.41
C LEU A 19 -5.95 18.97 6.49
N SER A 20 -5.52 17.71 6.55
CA SER A 20 -4.62 17.13 5.54
C SER A 20 -5.44 16.24 4.61
N MET A 21 -5.31 16.44 3.30
CA MET A 21 -6.02 15.64 2.29
C MET A 21 -5.03 14.85 1.45
N LYS A 22 -5.40 13.61 1.09
CA LYS A 22 -4.69 12.79 0.11
C LYS A 22 -5.65 12.20 -0.90
N HIS A 23 -5.14 11.77 -2.05
CA HIS A 23 -5.93 11.11 -3.08
C HIS A 23 -5.64 9.61 -3.08
N HIS A 24 -6.69 8.78 -3.20
CA HIS A 24 -6.58 7.33 -3.37
C HIS A 24 -7.54 6.88 -4.47
N HIS A 25 -6.99 6.36 -5.58
CA HIS A 25 -7.78 5.92 -6.74
C HIS A 25 -8.82 6.97 -7.21
N GLY A 26 -8.41 8.23 -7.30
CA GLY A 26 -9.27 9.36 -7.71
C GLY A 26 -10.20 9.91 -6.60
N ARG A 27 -10.32 9.23 -5.45
CA ARG A 27 -11.14 9.70 -4.31
C ARG A 27 -10.31 10.62 -3.40
N LYS A 28 -10.88 11.76 -3.01
CA LYS A 28 -10.30 12.64 -1.97
C LYS A 28 -10.54 12.03 -0.59
N LEU A 29 -9.45 11.83 0.16
CA LEU A 29 -9.45 11.31 1.52
C LEU A 29 -9.02 12.41 2.49
N ILE A 30 -9.82 12.64 3.52
CA ILE A 30 -9.42 13.45 4.67
C ILE A 30 -8.57 12.57 5.58
N MET A 31 -7.35 13.02 5.88
CA MET A 31 -6.44 12.34 6.77
C MET A 31 -6.73 12.74 8.21
N LEU A 32 -6.85 11.72 9.06
CA LEU A 32 -6.92 11.93 10.49
C LEU A 32 -5.58 12.46 11.01
N PRO A 33 -5.63 13.27 12.07
CA PRO A 33 -4.46 13.61 12.86
C PRO A 33 -3.64 12.41 13.31
N LYS A 34 -2.30 12.54 13.33
CA LYS A 34 -1.38 11.45 13.74
C LYS A 34 -1.66 10.89 15.15
N ASN A 35 -2.30 11.67 16.03
CA ASN A 35 -2.61 11.32 17.41
C ASN A 35 -4.00 10.69 17.61
N ILE A 36 -4.82 10.59 16.56
CA ILE A 36 -6.17 10.00 16.63
C ILE A 36 -6.16 8.67 15.89
N ARG A 37 -6.20 7.57 16.65
CA ARG A 37 -6.46 6.22 16.13
C ARG A 37 -7.97 5.96 16.21
N ILE A 38 -8.68 6.21 15.12
CA ILE A 38 -9.98 5.58 14.93
C ILE A 38 -9.68 4.18 14.41
N THR A 39 -10.23 3.14 15.04
CA THR A 39 -10.29 1.80 14.45
C THR A 39 -11.11 1.95 13.17
N ALA A 40 -10.43 2.23 12.06
CA ALA A 40 -11.10 2.37 10.78
C ALA A 40 -11.87 1.07 10.55
N PRO A 41 -13.14 1.10 10.10
CA PRO A 41 -13.81 -0.13 9.70
C PRO A 41 -12.87 -0.83 8.72
N GLN A 42 -12.60 -2.11 9.00
CA GLN A 42 -11.74 -2.97 8.18
C GLN A 42 -12.11 -2.72 6.73
N GLY A 43 -11.23 -2.00 6.01
CA GLY A 43 -11.50 -1.67 4.61
C GLY A 43 -11.57 -2.98 3.85
N LYS A 44 -12.42 -3.08 2.82
CA LYS A 44 -12.28 -4.21 1.90
C LYS A 44 -10.83 -4.22 1.39
N PRO A 45 -10.14 -5.38 1.42
CA PRO A 45 -8.80 -5.49 0.87
C PRO A 45 -8.75 -4.94 -0.54
N ASP A 46 -7.66 -4.25 -0.87
CA ASP A 46 -7.47 -3.75 -2.23
C ASP A 46 -7.24 -4.97 -3.14
N GLU A 47 -8.25 -5.31 -3.94
CA GLU A 47 -8.20 -6.49 -4.80
C GLU A 47 -6.99 -6.50 -5.74
N ALA A 48 -6.55 -5.34 -6.20
CA ALA A 48 -5.42 -5.26 -7.12
C ALA A 48 -4.12 -5.62 -6.40
N MET A 49 -3.95 -5.17 -5.15
CA MET A 49 -2.82 -5.55 -4.30
C MET A 49 -2.85 -7.03 -3.94
N VAL A 50 -4.02 -7.57 -3.58
CA VAL A 50 -4.19 -9.00 -3.28
C VAL A 50 -3.87 -9.86 -4.50
N LYS A 51 -4.39 -9.50 -5.69
CA LYS A 51 -4.08 -10.20 -6.96
C LYS A 51 -2.59 -10.12 -7.30
N ALA A 52 -1.92 -9.01 -7.01
CA ALA A 52 -0.48 -8.88 -7.23
C ALA A 52 0.33 -9.81 -6.31
N LEU A 53 -0.02 -9.91 -5.03
CA LEU A 53 0.60 -10.87 -4.11
C LEU A 53 0.37 -12.32 -4.55
N ALA A 54 -0.86 -12.65 -4.96
CA ALA A 54 -1.18 -13.99 -5.46
C ALA A 54 -0.36 -14.35 -6.72
N ARG A 55 -0.20 -13.41 -7.65
CA ARG A 55 0.65 -13.58 -8.84
C ARG A 55 2.12 -13.77 -8.47
N ALA A 56 2.64 -12.96 -7.55
CA ALA A 56 4.02 -13.09 -7.09
C ALA A 56 4.31 -14.49 -6.55
N TRP A 57 3.42 -14.99 -5.68
CA TRP A 57 3.54 -16.34 -5.12
C TRP A 57 3.41 -17.43 -6.18
N MET A 58 2.39 -17.33 -7.06
CA MET A 58 2.14 -18.32 -8.09
C MET A 58 3.28 -18.40 -9.12
N TRP A 59 3.81 -17.25 -9.55
CA TRP A 59 4.91 -17.20 -10.50
C TRP A 59 6.22 -17.71 -9.91
N GLN A 60 6.50 -17.40 -8.64
CA GLN A 60 7.63 -17.99 -7.95
C GLN A 60 7.52 -19.52 -7.93
N LYS A 61 6.34 -20.04 -7.60
CA LYS A 61 6.08 -21.50 -7.62
C LYS A 61 6.28 -22.11 -9.01
N TYR A 62 5.94 -21.40 -10.08
CA TYR A 62 6.18 -21.88 -11.45
C TYR A 62 7.66 -21.88 -11.85
N LEU A 63 8.47 -21.00 -11.26
CA LEU A 63 9.92 -21.01 -11.46
C LEU A 63 10.54 -22.14 -10.62
N ASP A 64 10.15 -22.25 -9.35
CA ASP A 64 10.67 -23.25 -8.42
C ASP A 64 10.39 -24.68 -8.88
N ASN A 65 9.24 -24.92 -9.52
CA ASN A 65 8.88 -26.24 -10.04
C ASN A 65 9.37 -26.50 -11.48
N GLY A 66 10.11 -25.57 -12.06
CA GLY A 66 10.67 -25.69 -13.41
C GLY A 66 9.64 -25.62 -14.54
N LYS A 67 8.39 -25.20 -14.29
CA LYS A 67 7.39 -24.97 -15.34
C LYS A 67 7.86 -23.90 -16.34
N TYR A 68 8.62 -22.92 -15.87
CA TYR A 68 9.37 -21.99 -16.69
C TYR A 68 10.85 -22.06 -16.33
N SER A 69 11.72 -22.01 -17.34
CA SER A 69 13.18 -22.13 -17.15
C SER A 69 13.81 -20.86 -16.60
N SER A 70 13.23 -19.69 -16.88
CA SER A 70 13.68 -18.40 -16.41
C SER A 70 12.54 -17.38 -16.32
N LEU A 71 12.87 -16.21 -15.80
CA LEU A 71 11.95 -15.07 -15.75
C LEU A 71 11.59 -14.57 -17.16
N GLU A 72 12.55 -14.59 -18.08
CA GLU A 72 12.38 -14.24 -19.48
C GLU A 72 11.44 -15.23 -20.19
N ASP A 73 11.61 -16.53 -19.96
CA ASP A 73 10.72 -17.58 -20.48
C ASP A 73 9.28 -17.40 -19.98
N LEU A 74 9.11 -17.11 -18.69
CA LEU A 74 7.81 -16.80 -18.10
C LEU A 74 7.18 -15.55 -18.75
N ALA A 75 7.98 -14.50 -18.95
CA ALA A 75 7.55 -13.25 -19.55
C ALA A 75 7.09 -13.44 -21.01
N GLU A 76 7.90 -14.13 -21.82
CA GLU A 76 7.60 -14.42 -23.22
C GLU A 76 6.33 -15.26 -23.36
N LYS A 77 6.25 -16.41 -22.67
CA LYS A 77 5.09 -17.32 -22.74
C LYS A 77 3.80 -16.69 -22.19
N SER A 78 3.91 -15.79 -21.22
CA SER A 78 2.75 -15.07 -20.67
C SER A 78 2.41 -13.80 -21.46
N LYS A 79 3.22 -13.42 -22.47
CA LYS A 79 3.10 -12.16 -23.22
C LYS A 79 3.10 -10.92 -22.31
N ILE A 80 3.95 -10.94 -21.30
CA ILE A 80 4.10 -9.88 -20.30
C ILE A 80 5.53 -9.36 -20.35
N ASN A 81 5.74 -8.06 -20.09
CA ASN A 81 7.08 -7.49 -20.04
C ASN A 81 7.90 -8.09 -18.87
N ALA A 82 9.13 -8.53 -19.14
CA ALA A 82 10.03 -9.11 -18.13
C ALA A 82 10.23 -8.19 -16.90
N SER A 83 10.37 -6.88 -17.12
CA SER A 83 10.48 -5.90 -16.04
C SER A 83 9.23 -5.88 -15.13
N TYR A 84 8.04 -6.12 -15.69
CA TYR A 84 6.82 -6.25 -14.87
C TYR A 84 6.84 -7.55 -14.06
N VAL A 85 7.28 -8.66 -14.67
CA VAL A 85 7.45 -9.94 -13.97
C VAL A 85 8.41 -9.80 -12.79
N SER A 86 9.57 -9.16 -12.98
CA SER A 86 10.53 -8.89 -11.89
C SER A 86 9.93 -8.05 -10.78
N ARG A 87 9.17 -6.98 -11.11
CA ARG A 87 8.52 -6.14 -10.09
C ARG A 87 7.47 -6.91 -9.29
N ILE A 88 6.70 -7.80 -9.94
CA ILE A 88 5.73 -8.66 -9.25
C ILE A 88 6.43 -9.69 -8.36
N LEU A 89 7.46 -10.38 -8.86
CA LEU A 89 8.20 -11.37 -8.06
C LEU A 89 8.87 -10.73 -6.84
N ARG A 90 9.37 -9.50 -6.95
CA ARG A 90 9.92 -8.75 -5.81
C ARG A 90 8.92 -8.60 -4.66
N LEU A 91 7.61 -8.61 -4.91
CA LEU A 91 6.59 -8.54 -3.86
C LEU A 91 6.65 -9.73 -2.88
N ASN A 92 7.28 -10.85 -3.26
CA ASN A 92 7.57 -11.95 -2.34
C ASN A 92 8.53 -11.55 -1.21
N LEU A 93 9.35 -10.51 -1.40
CA LEU A 93 10.28 -9.97 -0.39
C LEU A 93 9.60 -9.07 0.65
N LEU A 94 8.31 -8.76 0.49
CA LEU A 94 7.55 -8.02 1.50
C LEU A 94 7.48 -8.80 2.81
N SER A 95 7.55 -8.07 3.93
CA SER A 95 7.43 -8.67 5.26
C SER A 95 6.09 -9.40 5.43
N PRO A 96 6.05 -10.50 6.22
CA PRO A 96 4.82 -11.24 6.48
C PRO A 96 3.70 -10.37 7.07
N ASN A 97 4.07 -9.39 7.89
CA ASN A 97 3.12 -8.49 8.52
C ASN A 97 2.50 -7.51 7.51
N ILE A 98 3.29 -6.97 6.57
CA ILE A 98 2.76 -6.13 5.49
C ILE A 98 1.82 -6.94 4.60
N LYS A 99 2.20 -8.17 4.22
CA LYS A 99 1.33 -9.08 3.45
C LYS A 99 0.02 -9.33 4.18
N SER A 100 0.08 -9.63 5.48
CA SER A 100 -1.10 -9.86 6.33
C SER A 100 -1.99 -8.62 6.38
N ALA A 101 -1.41 -7.44 6.55
CA ALA A 101 -2.17 -6.19 6.57
C ALA A 101 -2.88 -5.91 5.23
N ILE A 102 -2.24 -6.19 4.09
CA ILE A 102 -2.89 -6.07 2.77
C ILE A 102 -4.07 -7.03 2.66
N LEU A 103 -3.88 -8.30 3.03
CA LEU A 103 -4.91 -9.34 2.95
C LEU A 103 -6.10 -9.04 3.88
N ASN A 104 -5.84 -8.40 5.01
CA ASN A 104 -6.87 -7.99 5.97
C ASN A 104 -7.48 -6.61 5.68
N GLY A 105 -7.01 -5.89 4.66
CA GLY A 105 -7.49 -4.53 4.36
C GLY A 105 -7.07 -3.48 5.41
N MET A 106 -6.04 -3.79 6.20
CA MET A 106 -5.49 -2.97 7.28
C MET A 106 -4.29 -2.13 6.84
N GLN A 107 -3.94 -2.14 5.55
CA GLN A 107 -2.82 -1.38 5.06
C GLN A 107 -3.07 0.14 5.16
N PRO A 108 -2.01 0.97 5.34
CA PRO A 108 -2.16 2.42 5.35
C PRO A 108 -2.84 2.92 4.08
N ARG A 109 -3.76 3.90 4.20
CA ARG A 109 -4.47 4.48 3.03
C ARG A 109 -3.55 5.14 2.00
N THR A 110 -2.31 5.44 2.40
CA THR A 110 -1.26 6.00 1.54
C THR A 110 -0.52 4.94 0.74
N PHE A 111 -0.65 3.67 1.14
CA PHE A 111 0.01 2.55 0.51
C PHE A 111 -0.93 1.91 -0.50
N ASN A 112 -0.47 1.81 -1.74
CA ASN A 112 -1.23 1.31 -2.89
C ASN A 112 -0.34 0.41 -3.76
N LEU A 113 -0.92 -0.18 -4.80
CA LEU A 113 -0.20 -1.06 -5.72
C LEU A 113 1.01 -0.36 -6.37
N GLN A 114 0.90 0.91 -6.75
CA GLN A 114 2.00 1.65 -7.35
C GLN A 114 3.20 1.75 -6.38
N GLY A 115 2.92 2.01 -5.10
CA GLY A 115 3.93 2.00 -4.04
C GLY A 115 4.61 0.64 -3.87
N MET A 116 3.85 -0.46 -3.91
CA MET A 116 4.42 -1.83 -3.89
C MET A 116 5.33 -2.12 -5.09
N MET A 117 4.99 -1.58 -6.26
CA MET A 117 5.70 -1.83 -7.50
C MET A 117 6.97 -0.98 -7.65
N ALA A 118 7.13 0.07 -6.84
CA ALA A 118 8.39 0.81 -6.73
C ALA A 118 9.47 -0.03 -6.02
N PRO A 119 10.76 0.30 -6.17
CA PRO A 119 11.81 -0.26 -5.32
C PRO A 119 11.54 0.05 -3.84
N PHE A 120 11.78 -0.93 -2.96
CA PHE A 120 11.61 -0.79 -1.52
C PHE A 120 12.76 -1.50 -0.77
N PRO A 121 13.01 -1.15 0.50
CA PRO A 121 14.11 -1.73 1.28
C PRO A 121 14.01 -3.25 1.45
N GLU A 122 15.15 -3.94 1.46
CA GLU A 122 15.19 -5.39 1.64
C GLU A 122 14.90 -5.81 3.09
N PHE A 123 15.36 -5.02 4.06
CA PHE A 123 15.13 -5.27 5.48
C PHE A 123 13.70 -4.96 5.89
N TRP A 124 13.04 -5.93 6.54
CA TRP A 124 11.63 -5.80 6.92
C TRP A 124 11.35 -4.62 7.85
N GLU A 125 12.24 -4.30 8.79
CA GLU A 125 12.10 -3.15 9.69
C GLU A 125 12.05 -1.82 8.94
N GLU A 126 12.81 -1.71 7.85
CA GLU A 126 12.83 -0.53 7.00
C GLU A 126 11.58 -0.45 6.10
N GLN A 127 11.05 -1.59 5.67
CA GLN A 127 9.83 -1.64 4.86
C GLN A 127 8.63 -1.02 5.59
N PHE A 128 8.48 -1.28 6.89
CA PHE A 128 7.39 -0.70 7.68
C PHE A 128 7.41 0.83 7.65
N LYS A 129 8.58 1.41 7.95
CA LYS A 129 8.80 2.86 7.91
C LYS A 129 8.60 3.42 6.51
N HIS A 130 9.13 2.73 5.49
CA HIS A 130 9.03 3.13 4.09
C HIS A 130 7.58 3.20 3.59
N PHE A 131 6.75 2.22 3.94
CA PHE A 131 5.34 2.16 3.52
C PHE A 131 4.38 2.89 4.47
N GLY A 132 4.89 3.49 5.55
CA GLY A 132 4.09 4.25 6.51
C GLY A 132 3.19 3.39 7.39
N PHE A 133 3.57 2.13 7.61
CA PHE A 133 2.98 1.34 8.68
C PHE A 133 3.41 1.96 10.02
N THR A 134 2.46 2.05 10.95
CA THR A 134 2.73 2.53 12.31
C THR A 134 2.81 1.32 13.22
N ASP A 135 3.81 1.28 14.10
CA ASP A 135 3.93 0.26 15.15
C ASP A 135 2.70 0.26 16.10
#